data_AF-A0A402AUR7-F1
#
_entry.id   AF-A0A402AUR7-F1
#
_cell.length_a   1.000
_cell.length_b   1.000
_cell.length_c   1.000
_cell.angle_alpha   90.00
_cell.angle_beta   90.00
_cell.angle_gamma   90.00
#
_symmetry.space_group_name_H-M   'P 1'
#
loop_
_entity.id
_entity.type
_entity.pdbx_description
1 polymer ?
#
loop_
_entity_poly.entity_id
_entity_poly.type
_entity_poly.pdbx_seq_one_letter_code
_entity_poly.pdbx_strand_id
1 'polypeptide(L)'
;MEDTIYYSSQRTHKGAPHADFVARYRPTGDIAYAQRASIESWLTDRYCLYTNVGSRLYRADIHHLNWPLQPAEMEATRNTMARSHNIQLPDTAPLLYYSQRLDVLVWPIQSIA
;
A
#
# COMPACT_ATOMS: atom_id res chain seq x y z
N MET A 1 3.69 23.09 9.31
CA MET A 1 2.54 22.57 10.08
C MET A 1 1.34 22.65 9.16
N GLU A 2 1.03 21.61 8.37
CA GLU A 2 -0.29 21.41 7.70
C GLU A 2 -0.39 20.19 6.74
N ASP A 3 0.55 19.24 6.72
CA ASP A 3 0.51 18.11 5.75
C ASP A 3 -0.43 16.94 6.15
N THR A 4 -1.52 17.23 6.88
CA THR A 4 -2.48 16.17 7.25
C THR A 4 -3.40 15.85 6.08
N ILE A 5 -3.32 14.61 5.62
CA ILE A 5 -4.17 14.09 4.56
C ILE A 5 -5.37 13.40 5.19
N TYR A 6 -6.56 13.81 4.76
CA TYR A 6 -7.82 13.15 5.10
C TYR A 6 -8.22 12.24 3.94
N TYR A 7 -8.39 10.96 4.24
CA TYR A 7 -8.69 9.95 3.23
C TYR A 7 -9.93 9.15 3.61
N SER A 8 -10.82 8.99 2.62
CA SER A 8 -12.01 8.14 2.73
C SER A 8 -12.16 7.33 1.46
N SER A 9 -12.39 6.02 1.60
CA SER A 9 -12.59 5.10 0.49
C SER A 9 -13.62 4.03 0.84
N GLN A 10 -14.40 3.66 -0.17
CA GLN A 10 -15.38 2.58 -0.11
C GLN A 10 -15.19 1.66 -1.31
N ARG A 11 -15.19 0.35 -1.07
CA ARG A 11 -15.08 -0.64 -2.15
C ARG A 11 -16.36 -0.66 -2.98
N THR A 12 -16.24 -0.43 -4.27
CA THR A 12 -17.36 -0.45 -5.24
C THR A 12 -17.37 -1.69 -6.15
N HIS A 13 -16.41 -2.60 -5.97
CA HIS A 13 -16.27 -3.78 -6.82
C HIS A 13 -17.43 -4.78 -6.62
N LYS A 14 -18.14 -5.10 -7.72
CA LYS A 14 -19.28 -6.02 -7.70
C LYS A 14 -18.86 -7.42 -7.24
N GLY A 15 -19.58 -7.97 -6.27
CA GLY A 15 -19.34 -9.32 -5.76
C GLY A 15 -18.18 -9.43 -4.76
N ALA A 16 -17.45 -8.35 -4.48
CA ALA A 16 -16.48 -8.33 -3.39
C ALA A 16 -17.18 -7.97 -2.05
N PRO A 17 -16.66 -8.45 -0.90
CA PRO A 17 -17.13 -8.01 0.40
C PRO A 17 -17.01 -6.49 0.58
N HIS A 18 -18.01 -5.88 1.21
CA HIS A 18 -17.96 -4.45 1.55
C HIS A 18 -16.73 -4.15 2.40
N ALA A 19 -16.00 -3.10 2.00
CA ALA A 19 -14.85 -2.62 2.76
C ALA A 19 -14.83 -1.10 2.72
N ASP A 20 -14.53 -0.52 3.88
CA ASP A 20 -14.42 0.91 4.07
C ASP A 20 -13.14 1.26 4.80
N PHE A 21 -12.57 2.40 4.43
CA PHE A 21 -11.41 2.96 5.09
C PHE A 21 -11.56 4.48 5.22
N VAL A 22 -11.45 4.99 6.45
CA VAL A 22 -11.48 6.42 6.78
C VAL A 22 -10.38 6.69 7.80
N ALA A 23 -9.46 7.58 7.44
CA ALA A 23 -8.33 7.93 8.27
C ALA A 23 -7.83 9.35 8.00
N ARG A 24 -7.07 9.88 8.96
CA ARG A 24 -6.17 11.02 8.76
C ARG A 24 -4.74 10.55 9.01
N TYR A 25 -3.80 11.01 8.20
CA TYR A 25 -2.39 10.66 8.34
C TYR A 25 -1.48 11.81 7.89
N ARG A 26 -0.23 11.78 8.35
CA ARG A 26 0.79 12.77 7.96
C ARG A 26 2.20 12.20 8.13
N PRO A 27 3.20 12.71 7.38
CA PRO A 27 4.59 12.47 7.73
C PRO A 27 4.95 13.14 9.07
N THR A 28 5.94 12.58 9.77
CA THR A 28 6.41 13.06 11.07
C THR A 28 7.91 13.41 11.09
N GLY A 29 8.63 13.18 10.00
CA GLY A 29 10.07 13.45 9.91
C GLY A 29 10.56 13.53 8.48
N ASP A 30 11.88 13.62 8.32
CA ASP A 30 12.55 13.80 7.03
C ASP A 30 12.51 12.54 6.16
N ILE A 31 12.79 12.73 4.87
CA ILE A 31 12.92 11.64 3.91
C ILE A 31 14.17 10.80 4.23
N ALA A 32 13.98 9.49 4.27
CA ALA A 32 15.01 8.47 4.39
C ALA A 32 14.76 7.35 3.37
N TYR A 33 15.84 6.83 2.80
CA TYR A 33 15.77 5.67 1.89
C TYR A 33 16.00 4.39 2.67
N ALA A 34 15.23 3.35 2.31
CA ALA A 34 15.37 2.04 2.92
C ALA A 34 16.80 1.50 2.78
N GLN A 35 17.34 0.95 3.88
CA GLN A 35 18.61 0.25 3.85
C GLN A 35 18.42 -1.16 3.29
N ARG A 36 19.46 -1.70 2.64
CA ARG A 36 19.40 -3.06 2.12
C ARG A 36 19.12 -4.05 3.26
N ALA A 37 18.21 -4.99 3.02
CA ALA A 37 17.78 -6.02 3.97
C ALA A 37 17.07 -5.48 5.23
N SER A 38 16.58 -4.24 5.19
CA SER A 38 15.68 -3.70 6.21
C SER A 38 14.22 -4.08 5.93
N ILE A 39 13.35 -3.96 6.92
CA ILE A 39 11.91 -4.22 6.75
C ILE A 39 11.27 -3.27 5.74
N GLU A 40 11.73 -2.02 5.68
CA GLU A 40 11.30 -1.03 4.71
C GLU A 40 11.62 -1.51 3.30
N SER A 41 12.86 -1.96 3.05
CA SER A 41 13.25 -2.48 1.73
C SER A 41 12.41 -3.69 1.35
N TRP A 42 12.16 -4.60 2.29
CA TRP A 42 11.34 -5.78 2.05
C TRP A 42 9.90 -5.41 1.67
N LEU A 43 9.31 -4.41 2.32
CA LEU A 43 7.96 -3.92 2.03
C LEU A 43 7.89 -3.19 0.69
N THR A 44 8.91 -2.41 0.31
CA THR A 44 8.86 -1.51 -0.85
C THR A 44 9.45 -2.06 -2.15
N ASP A 45 10.29 -3.09 -2.11
CA ASP A 45 10.99 -3.63 -3.29
C ASP A 45 10.06 -4.48 -4.18
N ARG A 46 9.05 -3.84 -4.76
CA ARG A 46 7.94 -4.45 -5.51
C ARG A 46 8.12 -4.31 -7.01
N TYR A 47 9.07 -5.08 -7.53
CA TYR A 47 9.47 -5.04 -8.95
C TYR A 47 8.55 -5.81 -9.91
N CYS A 48 7.44 -6.37 -9.43
CA CYS A 48 6.36 -6.87 -10.28
C CYS A 48 5.03 -6.90 -9.51
N LEU A 49 3.92 -6.82 -10.24
CA LEU A 49 2.59 -7.11 -9.72
C LEU A 49 2.03 -8.38 -10.36
N TYR A 50 1.08 -9.00 -9.65
CA TYR A 50 0.32 -10.15 -10.12
C TYR A 50 -1.17 -9.84 -10.04
N THR A 51 -1.92 -10.32 -11.02
CA THR A 51 -3.39 -10.23 -11.03
C THR A 51 -3.96 -11.40 -11.82
N ASN A 52 -5.23 -11.70 -11.65
CA ASN A 52 -5.92 -12.74 -12.41
C ASN A 52 -7.16 -12.19 -13.13
N VAL A 53 -7.51 -12.82 -14.25
CA VAL A 53 -8.80 -12.65 -14.92
C VAL A 53 -9.39 -14.04 -15.12
N GLY A 54 -10.45 -14.34 -14.36
CA GLY A 54 -10.92 -15.71 -14.21
C GLY A 54 -9.84 -16.59 -13.57
N SER A 55 -9.55 -17.73 -14.19
CA SER A 55 -8.48 -18.65 -13.78
C SER A 55 -7.10 -18.29 -14.33
N ARG A 56 -6.99 -17.30 -15.22
CA ARG A 56 -5.73 -16.95 -15.88
C ARG A 56 -4.94 -15.96 -15.05
N LEU A 57 -3.69 -16.30 -14.76
CA LEU A 57 -2.77 -15.47 -14.00
C LEU A 57 -1.97 -14.57 -14.94
N TYR A 58 -1.68 -13.36 -14.48
CA TYR A 58 -0.93 -12.35 -15.21
C TYR A 58 0.11 -11.69 -14.31
N ARG A 59 1.19 -11.21 -14.93
CA ARG A 59 2.29 -10.49 -14.31
C ARG A 59 2.63 -9.25 -15.13
N ALA A 60 2.98 -8.17 -14.45
CA ALA A 60 3.62 -7.02 -15.07
C ALA A 60 4.88 -6.67 -14.30
N ASP A 61 5.98 -6.43 -15.02
CA ASP A 61 7.20 -5.92 -14.42
C ASP A 61 7.04 -4.43 -14.07
N ILE A 62 7.66 -4.06 -12.96
CA ILE A 62 7.62 -2.71 -12.39
C ILE A 62 9.05 -2.27 -12.13
N HIS A 63 9.38 -1.05 -12.53
CA HIS A 63 10.61 -0.40 -12.16
C HIS A 63 10.30 0.90 -11.45
N HIS A 64 10.93 1.09 -10.30
CA HIS A 64 10.91 2.33 -9.54
C HIS A 64 12.26 2.50 -8.85
N LEU A 65 12.63 3.74 -8.56
CA LEU A 65 13.75 4.04 -7.66
C LEU A 65 13.37 3.66 -6.22
N ASN A 66 14.35 3.67 -5.31
CA ASN A 66 14.07 3.49 -3.89
C ASN A 66 13.04 4.55 -3.43
N TRP A 67 12.07 4.11 -2.63
CA TRP A 67 11.01 5.00 -2.17
C TRP A 67 11.60 6.07 -1.23
N PRO A 68 11.26 7.37 -1.41
CA PRO A 68 11.62 8.42 -0.47
C PRO A 68 10.69 8.36 0.75
N LEU A 69 10.97 7.44 1.67
CA LEU A 69 10.11 7.15 2.83
C LEU A 69 10.29 8.19 3.94
N GLN A 70 9.21 8.56 4.59
CA GLN A 70 9.20 9.35 5.82
C GLN A 70 8.49 8.53 6.90
N PRO A 71 8.89 8.62 8.18
CA PRO A 71 8.07 8.10 9.26
C PRO A 71 6.71 8.81 9.24
N ALA A 72 5.65 8.11 9.64
CA ALA A 72 4.30 8.65 9.58
C ALA A 72 3.47 8.26 10.81
N GLU A 73 2.43 9.05 11.06
CA GLU A 73 1.38 8.71 12.01
C GLU A 73 0.03 8.68 11.28
N MET A 74 -0.89 7.88 11.80
CA MET A 74 -2.23 7.73 11.26
C MET A 74 -3.22 7.48 12.38
N GLU A 75 -4.38 8.11 12.28
CA GLU A 75 -5.56 7.76 13.05
C GLU A 75 -6.67 7.30 12.09
N ALA A 76 -7.09 6.05 12.22
CA ALA A 76 -8.19 5.49 11.45
C ALA A 76 -9.47 5.46 12.30
N THR A 77 -10.51 6.15 11.85
CA THR A 77 -11.84 6.08 12.47
C THR A 77 -12.64 4.89 11.95
N ARG A 78 -12.29 4.39 10.75
CA ARG A 78 -12.88 3.19 10.16
C ARG A 78 -11.83 2.46 9.34
N ASN A 79 -11.55 1.20 9.65
CA ASN A 79 -10.76 0.32 8.80
C ASN A 79 -11.34 -1.08 8.82
N THR A 80 -12.07 -1.45 7.77
CA THR A 80 -12.67 -2.79 7.66
C THR A 80 -11.98 -3.66 6.63
N MET A 81 -10.83 -3.23 6.07
CA MET A 81 -10.18 -3.89 4.94
C MET A 81 -9.77 -5.34 5.24
N ALA A 82 -9.14 -5.59 6.39
CA ALA A 82 -8.77 -6.95 6.79
C ALA A 82 -10.00 -7.77 7.21
N ARG A 83 -10.88 -7.17 8.01
CA ARG A 83 -12.10 -7.80 8.52
C ARG A 83 -13.05 -8.22 7.40
N SER A 84 -13.11 -7.51 6.28
CA SER A 84 -13.95 -7.88 5.12
C SER A 84 -13.53 -9.21 4.49
N HIS A 85 -12.33 -9.69 4.81
CA HIS A 85 -11.79 -10.99 4.39
C HIS A 85 -11.62 -11.98 5.55
N ASN A 86 -12.26 -11.72 6.70
CA ASN A 86 -12.14 -12.54 7.92
C ASN A 86 -10.69 -12.63 8.46
N ILE A 87 -9.86 -11.63 8.17
CA ILE A 87 -8.50 -11.54 8.70
C ILE A 87 -8.54 -10.70 9.97
N GLN A 88 -8.14 -11.31 11.10
CA GLN A 88 -7.95 -10.61 12.36
C GLN A 88 -6.53 -10.05 12.42
N LEU A 89 -6.42 -8.72 12.56
CA LEU A 89 -5.14 -8.06 12.77
C LEU A 89 -4.72 -8.19 14.24
N PRO A 90 -3.41 -8.23 14.53
CA PRO A 90 -2.90 -8.18 15.89
C PRO A 90 -3.22 -6.83 16.53
N ASP A 91 -3.40 -6.82 17.86
CA ASP A 91 -3.56 -5.61 18.66
C ASP A 91 -2.19 -4.95 18.92
N THR A 92 -1.58 -4.47 17.85
CA THR A 92 -0.28 -3.79 17.86
C THR A 92 -0.31 -2.57 16.96
N ALA A 93 0.47 -1.54 17.30
CA ALA A 93 0.60 -0.37 16.45
C ALA A 93 1.10 -0.77 15.04
N PRO A 94 0.50 -0.26 13.95
CA PRO A 94 0.98 -0.54 12.61
C PRO A 94 2.32 0.16 12.37
N LEU A 95 3.16 -0.46 11.54
CA LEU A 95 4.34 0.20 10.97
C LEU A 95 3.88 1.13 9.83
N LEU A 96 4.23 2.42 9.92
CA LEU A 96 3.73 3.45 9.01
C LEU A 96 4.88 4.21 8.36
N TYR A 97 4.85 4.25 7.04
CA TYR A 97 5.71 5.09 6.22
C TYR A 97 4.88 5.87 5.20
N TYR A 98 5.33 7.08 4.91
CA TYR A 98 4.74 7.96 3.92
C TYR A 98 5.74 8.23 2.80
N SER A 99 5.24 8.29 1.56
CA SER A 99 5.97 8.83 0.42
C SER A 99 4.98 9.66 -0.38
N GLN A 100 5.29 10.94 -0.59
CA GLN A 100 4.40 11.86 -1.29
C GLN A 100 4.26 11.50 -2.78
N ARG A 101 5.35 11.04 -3.39
CA ARG A 101 5.41 10.73 -4.82
C ARG A 101 6.48 9.68 -5.08
N LEU A 102 6.18 8.80 -6.03
CA LEU A 102 7.12 7.90 -6.65
C LEU A 102 6.81 7.81 -8.14
N ASP A 103 7.81 8.03 -8.98
CA ASP A 103 7.69 7.76 -10.40
C ASP A 103 7.94 6.27 -10.66
N VAL A 104 7.04 5.66 -11.43
CA VAL A 104 7.02 4.20 -11.65
C VAL A 104 6.85 3.93 -13.14
N LEU A 105 7.64 2.98 -13.66
CA LEU A 105 7.47 2.39 -14.99
C LEU A 105 6.80 1.03 -14.84
N VAL A 106 5.72 0.81 -15.58
CA VAL A 106 4.98 -0.47 -15.59
C VAL A 106 4.94 -0.98 -17.03
N TRP A 107 5.47 -2.19 -17.25
CA TRP A 107 5.46 -2.81 -18.57
C TRP A 107 4.10 -3.44 -18.90
N PRO A 108 3.81 -3.70 -20.19
CA PRO A 108 2.60 -4.40 -20.58
C PRO A 108 2.42 -5.71 -19.81
N ILE A 109 1.19 -5.91 -19.31
CA ILE A 109 0.84 -7.12 -18.57
C ILE A 109 0.92 -8.36 -19.47
N GLN A 110 1.55 -9.41 -18.96
CA GLN A 110 1.73 -10.68 -19.66
C GLN A 110 1.00 -11.79 -18.92
N SER A 111 0.40 -12.72 -19.66
CA SER A 111 -0.11 -13.95 -19.06
C SER A 111 1.07 -14.78 -18.56
N ILE A 112 0.92 -15.31 -17.35
CA ILE A 112 1.73 -16.42 -16.89
C ILE A 112 1.05 -17.67 -17.44
N ALA A 113 1.78 -18.47 -18.22
CA ALA A 113 1.25 -19.70 -18.80
C ALA A 113 0.93 -20.74 -17.73
#